data_AF-A0A7S0QCT8-F1
#
_entry.id   AF-A0A7S0QCT8-F1
#
_cell.length_a   1.000
_cell.length_b   1.000
_cell.length_c   1.000
_cell.angle_alpha   90.00
_cell.angle_beta   90.00
_cell.angle_gamma   90.00
#
_symmetry.space_group_name_H-M   'P 1'
#
loop_
_entity.id
_entity.type
_entity.pdbx_description
1 polymer ?
#
loop_
_entity_poly.entity_id
_entity_poly.type
_entity_poly.pdbx_seq_one_letter_code
_entity_poly.pdbx_strand_id
1 'polypeptide(L)'
;KGFAMTFSSQLYSSAISSPFNVSNTGASVKIVIQPVGSIAGLPLSVQPVVCILDNRGRVVDSDFSSVVTAKILELSNPLNATISGNSVIKCCSGFCRFTDLSLSKSGSSYQIEFSAVSLVPD
;
A
#
# COMPACT_ATOMS: atom_id res chain seq x y z
N LYS A 1 -24.62 8.28 3.94
CA LYS A 1 -25.33 8.77 2.74
C LYS A 1 -25.38 7.60 1.75
N GLY A 2 -26.56 7.18 1.31
CA GLY A 2 -26.72 6.04 0.37
C GLY A 2 -26.74 6.50 -1.08
N PHE A 3 -26.37 5.60 -1.99
CA PHE A 3 -26.31 5.86 -3.43
C PHE A 3 -27.43 5.11 -4.17
N ALA A 4 -27.94 5.67 -5.25
CA ALA A 4 -28.90 5.03 -6.16
C ALA A 4 -28.57 5.44 -7.60
N MET A 5 -28.74 4.51 -8.54
CA MET A 5 -28.57 4.76 -9.98
C MET A 5 -29.92 4.76 -10.68
N THR A 6 -30.12 5.68 -11.63
CA THR A 6 -31.35 5.82 -12.40
C THR A 6 -31.10 5.46 -13.86
N PHE A 7 -31.85 4.51 -14.39
CA PHE A 7 -31.90 4.20 -15.82
C PHE A 7 -33.21 4.74 -16.39
N SER A 8 -33.13 5.55 -17.45
CA SER A 8 -34.30 6.11 -18.12
C SER A 8 -34.28 5.82 -19.63
N SER A 9 -35.45 5.55 -20.20
CA SER A 9 -35.69 5.45 -21.64
C SER A 9 -37.02 6.14 -21.95
N GLN A 10 -37.09 6.89 -23.05
CA GLN A 10 -38.20 7.81 -23.37
C GLN A 10 -39.57 7.12 -23.55
N LEU A 11 -39.62 5.79 -23.59
CA LEU A 11 -40.84 5.00 -23.81
C LEU A 11 -41.15 3.99 -22.68
N TYR A 12 -40.37 3.94 -21.60
CA TYR A 12 -40.57 3.01 -20.48
C TYR A 12 -40.47 3.70 -19.12
N SER A 13 -41.27 3.26 -18.16
CA SER A 13 -41.21 3.73 -16.77
C SER A 13 -39.82 3.52 -16.19
N SER A 14 -39.26 4.54 -15.53
CA SER A 14 -37.96 4.42 -14.86
C SER A 14 -38.05 3.42 -13.70
N ALA A 15 -37.02 2.59 -13.56
CA ALA A 15 -36.82 1.74 -12.40
C ALA A 15 -35.71 2.33 -11.54
N ILE A 16 -35.98 2.46 -10.24
CA ILE A 16 -35.01 2.92 -9.24
C ILE A 16 -34.62 1.69 -8.41
N SER A 17 -33.32 1.47 -8.23
CA SER A 17 -32.85 0.38 -7.36
C SER A 17 -33.24 0.65 -5.90
N SER A 18 -33.48 -0.40 -5.11
CA SER A 18 -33.46 -0.24 -3.66
C SER A 18 -32.13 0.38 -3.21
N PRO A 19 -32.12 1.21 -2.16
CA PRO A 19 -30.87 1.76 -1.64
C PRO A 19 -29.96 0.61 -1.23
N PHE A 20 -28.69 0.67 -1.63
CA PHE A 20 -27.66 -0.25 -1.17
C PHE A 20 -26.55 0.53 -0.48
N ASN A 21 -25.87 -0.13 0.44
CA ASN A 21 -24.73 0.44 1.14
C ASN A 21 -23.45 0.12 0.39
N VAL A 22 -22.60 1.13 0.25
CA VAL A 22 -21.18 0.98 -0.08
C VAL A 22 -20.43 1.19 1.23
N SER A 23 -19.69 0.19 1.70
CA SER A 23 -18.96 0.25 2.96
C SER A 23 -17.47 0.47 2.70
N ASN A 24 -16.88 1.49 3.32
CA ASN A 24 -15.43 1.65 3.38
C ASN A 24 -14.83 0.61 4.34
N THR A 25 -14.14 -0.40 3.82
CA THR A 25 -13.27 -1.24 4.64
C THR A 25 -11.96 -0.48 4.85
N GLY A 26 -11.72 0.00 6.08
CA GLY A 26 -10.42 0.57 6.44
C GLY A 26 -9.34 -0.46 6.14
N ALA A 27 -8.40 -0.11 5.26
CA ALA A 27 -7.30 -0.98 4.90
C ALA A 27 -6.02 -0.57 5.65
N SER A 28 -5.20 -1.55 5.99
CA SER A 28 -3.96 -1.35 6.76
C SER A 28 -2.80 -2.06 6.06
N VAL A 29 -1.56 -1.61 6.30
CA VAL A 29 -0.37 -2.21 5.71
C VAL A 29 0.34 -3.09 6.75
N LYS A 30 0.69 -4.32 6.38
CA LYS A 30 1.46 -5.24 7.23
C LYS A 30 2.71 -5.71 6.50
N ILE A 31 3.83 -5.76 7.22
CA ILE A 31 5.08 -6.33 6.71
C ILE A 31 5.01 -7.86 6.77
N VAL A 32 5.26 -8.51 5.63
CA VAL A 32 5.30 -9.98 5.47
C VAL A 32 6.74 -10.48 5.47
N ILE A 33 7.64 -9.77 4.78
CA ILE A 33 9.08 -10.04 4.78
C ILE A 33 9.79 -8.79 5.26
N GLN A 34 10.58 -8.93 6.32
CA GLN A 34 11.38 -7.82 6.87
C GLN A 34 12.60 -7.55 6.00
N PRO A 35 12.98 -6.27 5.81
CA PRO A 35 14.22 -5.93 5.13
C PRO A 35 15.42 -6.37 5.96
N VAL A 36 16.48 -6.83 5.31
CA VAL A 36 17.78 -7.08 5.94
C VAL A 36 18.80 -6.16 5.30
N GLY A 37 19.54 -5.43 6.14
CA GLY A 37 20.58 -4.49 5.73
C GLY A 37 21.61 -5.08 4.78
N SER A 38 22.28 -4.19 4.06
CA SER A 38 23.38 -4.50 3.15
C SER A 38 24.45 -3.42 3.29
N ILE A 39 25.49 -3.50 2.47
CA ILE A 39 26.49 -2.44 2.32
C ILE A 39 25.78 -1.19 1.78
N ALA A 40 26.13 -0.02 2.32
CA ALA A 40 25.56 1.25 1.89
C ALA A 40 25.74 1.45 0.38
N GLY A 41 24.69 1.92 -0.29
CA GLY A 41 24.63 2.09 -1.74
C GLY A 41 24.33 0.80 -2.52
N LEU A 42 24.36 -0.37 -1.90
CA LEU A 42 23.92 -1.63 -2.51
C LEU A 42 22.48 -1.97 -2.11
N PRO A 43 21.75 -2.73 -2.95
CA PRO A 43 20.45 -3.27 -2.56
C PRO A 43 20.52 -4.05 -1.25
N LEU A 44 19.46 -3.92 -0.44
CA LEU A 44 19.26 -4.71 0.77
C LEU A 44 19.36 -6.21 0.46
N SER A 45 20.01 -6.97 1.35
CA SER A 45 20.23 -8.40 1.16
C SER A 45 18.93 -9.21 1.21
N VAL A 46 17.95 -8.74 1.98
CA VAL A 46 16.56 -9.20 1.90
C VAL A 46 15.70 -7.98 1.64
N GLN A 47 14.92 -8.04 0.56
CA GLN A 47 14.00 -6.98 0.18
C GLN A 47 12.66 -7.14 0.91
N PRO A 48 12.04 -6.04 1.35
CA PRO A 48 10.80 -6.10 2.09
C PRO A 48 9.62 -6.44 1.19
N VAL A 49 8.65 -7.16 1.77
CA VAL A 49 7.35 -7.39 1.15
C VAL A 49 6.29 -6.99 2.16
N VAL A 50 5.32 -6.21 1.72
CA VAL A 50 4.17 -5.81 2.52
C VAL A 50 2.88 -6.28 1.87
N CYS A 51 1.82 -6.39 2.66
CA CYS A 51 0.48 -6.66 2.17
C CYS A 51 -0.53 -5.64 2.71
N ILE A 52 -1.60 -5.46 1.94
CA ILE A 52 -2.76 -4.67 2.29
C ILE A 52 -3.77 -5.59 2.96
N LEU A 53 -4.24 -5.20 4.15
CA LEU A 53 -5.21 -5.93 4.95
C LEU A 53 -6.54 -5.18 5.03
N ASP A 54 -7.65 -5.90 5.02
CA ASP A 54 -8.97 -5.38 5.36
C ASP A 54 -9.11 -5.09 6.88
N ASN A 55 -10.25 -4.55 7.28
CA ASN A 55 -10.58 -4.26 8.67
C ASN A 55 -10.70 -5.53 9.57
N ARG A 56 -10.64 -6.72 8.99
CA ARG A 56 -10.61 -8.02 9.66
C ARG A 56 -9.21 -8.64 9.68
N GLY A 57 -8.20 -7.92 9.17
CA GLY A 57 -6.82 -8.38 9.13
C GLY A 57 -6.54 -9.42 8.04
N ARG A 58 -7.38 -9.52 6.99
CA ARG A 58 -7.21 -10.43 5.86
C ARG A 58 -6.61 -9.70 4.67
N VAL A 59 -5.77 -10.37 3.90
CA VAL A 59 -5.18 -9.77 2.69
C VAL A 59 -6.27 -9.45 1.67
N VAL A 60 -6.23 -8.25 1.12
CA VAL A 60 -7.12 -7.80 0.03
C VAL A 60 -6.52 -8.25 -1.30
N ASP A 61 -6.76 -9.51 -1.66
CA ASP A 61 -6.19 -10.14 -2.87
C ASP A 61 -6.78 -9.61 -4.19
N SER A 62 -7.90 -8.89 -4.12
CA SER A 62 -8.50 -8.11 -5.21
C SER A 62 -7.79 -6.79 -5.50
N ASP A 63 -6.87 -6.34 -4.63
CA ASP A 63 -6.21 -5.05 -4.80
C ASP A 63 -5.04 -5.12 -5.80
N PHE A 64 -5.21 -4.43 -6.92
CA PHE A 64 -4.19 -4.21 -7.95
C PHE A 64 -3.94 -2.72 -8.18
N SER A 65 -4.26 -1.85 -7.22
CA SER A 65 -4.25 -0.40 -7.42
C SER A 65 -3.53 0.38 -6.32
N SER A 66 -3.51 -0.12 -5.09
CA SER A 66 -2.85 0.57 -3.98
C SER A 66 -1.38 0.81 -4.28
N VAL A 67 -0.90 1.97 -3.84
CA VAL A 67 0.49 2.37 -3.96
C VAL A 67 1.07 2.52 -2.57
N VAL A 68 2.15 1.77 -2.29
CA VAL A 68 2.88 1.84 -1.03
C VAL A 68 4.23 2.50 -1.23
N THR A 69 4.53 3.44 -0.35
CA THR A 69 5.79 4.17 -0.27
C THR A 69 6.60 3.66 0.91
N ALA A 70 7.87 3.34 0.68
CA ALA A 70 8.87 3.04 1.69
C ALA A 70 9.67 4.30 2.03
N LYS A 71 9.75 4.65 3.31
CA LYS A 71 10.51 5.80 3.81
C LYS A 71 11.29 5.41 5.07
N ILE A 72 12.50 5.94 5.24
CA ILE A 72 13.23 5.78 6.50
C ILE A 72 12.51 6.61 7.58
N LEU A 73 12.23 5.99 8.73
CA LEU A 73 11.64 6.69 9.86
C LEU A 73 12.62 7.73 10.39
N GLU A 74 12.18 8.98 10.54
CA GLU A 74 13.02 10.12 10.89
C GLU A 74 13.81 9.89 12.19
N LEU A 75 13.16 9.33 13.21
CA LEU A 75 13.76 9.02 14.51
C LEU A 75 14.90 8.00 14.41
N SER A 76 14.87 7.15 13.38
CA SER A 76 15.92 6.15 13.10
C SER A 76 16.95 6.64 12.08
N ASN A 77 16.88 7.90 11.63
CA ASN A 77 17.72 8.45 10.56
C ASN A 77 18.62 9.63 10.99
N PRO A 78 19.40 9.54 12.09
CA PRO A 78 20.23 10.65 12.54
C PRO A 78 21.34 11.05 11.53
N LEU A 79 21.70 10.14 10.64
CA LEU A 79 22.73 10.36 9.62
C LEU A 79 22.17 10.99 8.34
N ASN A 80 20.87 11.27 8.25
CA ASN A 80 20.23 11.78 7.04
C ASN A 80 20.55 10.88 5.82
N ALA A 81 20.40 9.57 6.00
CA ALA A 81 20.43 8.61 4.91
C ALA A 81 19.19 8.80 4.03
N THR A 82 19.30 8.38 2.78
CA THR A 82 18.21 8.38 1.80
C THR A 82 17.96 6.95 1.36
N ILE A 83 16.70 6.67 1.02
CA ILE A 83 16.31 5.42 0.35
C ILE A 83 16.38 5.64 -1.15
N SER A 84 16.98 4.68 -1.86
CA SER A 84 17.11 4.67 -3.32
C SER A 84 16.49 3.40 -3.89
N GLY A 85 16.34 3.33 -5.22
CA GLY A 85 15.60 2.27 -5.91
C GLY A 85 14.12 2.62 -6.04
N ASN A 86 13.29 1.60 -6.30
CA ASN A 86 11.86 1.78 -6.45
C ASN A 86 11.15 1.80 -5.08
N SER A 87 11.23 2.95 -4.40
CA SER A 87 10.63 3.16 -3.08
C SER A 87 9.12 3.40 -3.09
N VAL A 88 8.50 3.49 -4.28
CA VAL A 88 7.06 3.65 -4.45
C VAL A 88 6.57 2.54 -5.37
N ILE A 89 5.88 1.55 -4.81
CA ILE A 89 5.44 0.38 -5.57
C ILE A 89 3.93 0.22 -5.54
N LYS A 90 3.39 -0.07 -6.71
CA LYS A 90 2.01 -0.47 -6.89
C LYS A 90 1.84 -1.94 -6.49
N CYS A 91 0.87 -2.20 -5.62
CA CYS A 91 0.57 -3.54 -5.14
C CYS A 91 -0.13 -4.38 -6.21
N CYS A 92 0.06 -5.69 -6.13
CA CYS A 92 -0.53 -6.67 -7.02
C CYS A 92 -1.10 -7.81 -6.17
N SER A 93 -2.40 -8.06 -6.30
CA SER A 93 -3.15 -8.99 -5.46
C SER A 93 -2.92 -8.74 -3.96
N GLY A 94 -2.97 -7.47 -3.55
CA GLY A 94 -2.76 -7.06 -2.16
C GLY A 94 -1.33 -7.13 -1.66
N PHE A 95 -0.35 -7.55 -2.47
CA PHE A 95 1.07 -7.60 -2.10
C PHE A 95 1.90 -6.54 -2.83
N CYS A 96 2.77 -5.86 -2.11
CA CYS A 96 3.66 -4.85 -2.65
C CYS A 96 5.10 -5.33 -2.37
N ARG A 97 5.80 -5.72 -3.45
CA ARG A 97 7.11 -6.38 -3.38
C ARG A 97 8.18 -5.39 -3.83
N PHE A 98 9.04 -5.02 -2.90
CA PHE A 98 10.23 -4.24 -3.20
C PHE A 98 11.35 -5.16 -3.69
N THR A 99 12.19 -4.67 -4.61
CA THR A 99 13.21 -5.51 -5.26
C THR A 99 14.60 -4.90 -5.27
N ASP A 100 14.72 -3.59 -5.07
CA ASP A 100 15.96 -2.84 -5.30
C ASP A 100 16.18 -1.72 -4.27
N LEU A 101 15.49 -1.74 -3.12
CA LEU A 101 15.70 -0.74 -2.09
C LEU A 101 17.13 -0.80 -1.59
N SER A 102 17.74 0.37 -1.44
CA SER A 102 19.08 0.57 -0.88
C SER A 102 19.12 1.82 0.00
N LEU A 103 20.09 1.87 0.92
CA LEU A 103 20.32 3.02 1.80
C LEU A 103 21.64 3.69 1.44
N SER A 104 21.66 5.02 1.34
CA SER A 104 22.84 5.76 0.89
C SER A 104 23.98 5.85 1.91
N LYS A 105 23.74 5.55 3.20
CA LYS A 105 24.73 5.65 4.27
C LYS A 105 24.74 4.40 5.13
N SER A 106 25.94 4.04 5.61
CA SER A 106 26.11 2.99 6.60
C SER A 106 25.65 3.51 7.97
N GLY A 107 24.90 2.69 8.68
CA GLY A 107 24.40 2.99 10.01
C GLY A 107 23.73 1.78 10.62
N SER A 108 23.35 1.89 11.88
CA SER A 108 22.66 0.85 12.64
C SER A 108 21.25 1.28 13.00
N SER A 109 20.36 0.30 13.19
CA SER A 109 19.01 0.52 13.72
C SER A 109 18.08 1.38 12.84
N TYR A 110 18.34 1.45 11.53
CA TYR A 110 17.39 2.06 10.59
C TYR A 110 16.04 1.32 10.63
N GLN A 111 14.96 2.08 10.60
CA GLN A 111 13.60 1.57 10.44
C GLN A 111 13.00 2.14 9.16
N ILE A 112 12.30 1.29 8.41
CA ILE A 112 11.58 1.68 7.19
C ILE A 112 10.09 1.64 7.50
N GLU A 113 9.43 2.78 7.35
CA GLU A 113 7.99 2.93 7.37
C GLU A 113 7.42 2.66 5.96
N PHE A 114 6.36 1.86 5.90
CA PHE A 114 5.61 1.60 4.68
C PHE A 114 4.22 2.21 4.81
N SER A 115 3.88 3.14 3.94
CA SER A 115 2.61 3.86 3.96
C SER A 115 1.90 3.80 2.61
N ALA A 116 0.58 3.63 2.61
CA ALA A 116 -0.23 3.62 1.39
C ALA A 116 -0.85 5.02 1.15
N VAL A 117 -0.73 5.56 -0.07
CA VAL A 117 -1.14 6.95 -0.39
C VAL A 117 -2.60 7.06 -0.86
N SER A 118 -3.20 5.94 -1.23
CA SER A 118 -4.63 5.82 -1.46
C SER A 118 -4.98 4.36 -1.31
N LEU A 119 -5.76 4.07 -0.28
CA LEU A 119 -6.50 2.82 -0.22
C LEU A 119 -7.74 3.11 -1.04
N VAL A 120 -7.68 2.85 -2.35
CA VAL A 120 -8.90 2.81 -3.16
C VAL A 120 -9.63 1.55 -2.68
N PRO A 121 -10.72 1.67 -1.91
CA PRO A 121 -11.47 0.51 -1.51
C PRO A 121 -12.18 -0.04 -2.75
N ASP A 122 -12.24 -1.36 -2.90
CA ASP A 122 -13.16 -1.99 -3.85
C ASP A 122 -14.62 -1.57 -3.58
#